data_AF-A0A527ZDI7-F1
#
_entry.id   AF-A0A527ZDI7-F1
#
_cell.length_a   1.000
_cell.length_b   1.000
_cell.length_c   1.000
_cell.angle_alpha   90.00
_cell.angle_beta   90.00
_cell.angle_gamma   90.00
#
_symmetry.space_group_name_H-M   'P 1'
#
loop_
_entity.id
_entity.type
_entity.pdbx_description
1 polymer ?
#
loop_
_entity_poly.entity_id
_entity_poly.type
_entity_poly.pdbx_seq_one_letter_code
_entity_poly.pdbx_strand_id
1 'polypeptide(L)'
;NIGCMVNGAGLAMATMDIIKLYGAEPANFLDVGGGASKEKVTAAFKIITKDPAVKGILINIFGGIMKCDIIAEGVIAAVKEVGLQVPLVVRLE
;
A
#
# COMPACT_ATOMS: atom_id res chain seq x y z
N ASN A 1 0.14 -5.43 13.16
CA ASN A 1 1.02 -4.92 12.11
C ASN A 1 0.41 -5.12 10.74
N ILE A 2 -0.22 -4.05 10.25
CA ILE A 2 -0.72 -3.93 8.88
C ILE A 2 0.17 -2.92 8.18
N GLY A 3 0.85 -3.34 7.12
CA GLY A 3 1.58 -2.40 6.26
C GLY A 3 0.61 -1.58 5.44
N CYS A 4 0.91 -0.31 5.19
CA CYS A 4 0.06 0.53 4.34
C CYS A 4 0.84 1.20 3.22
N MET A 5 0.21 1.31 2.04
CA MET A 5 0.72 2.09 0.91
C MET A 5 -0.43 2.96 0.39
N VAL A 6 -0.20 4.27 0.38
CA VAL A 6 -1.26 5.26 0.17
C VAL A 6 -0.77 6.37 -0.75
N ASN A 7 -1.66 7.06 -1.48
CA ASN A 7 -1.32 8.29 -2.18
C ASN A 7 -1.88 9.52 -1.45
N GLY A 8 -1.00 10.43 -1.06
CA GLY A 8 -1.30 11.65 -0.31
C GLY A 8 -1.18 11.46 1.21
N ALA A 9 -0.41 12.35 1.83
CA ALA A 9 -0.12 12.31 3.27
C ALA A 9 -1.39 12.31 4.15
N GLY A 10 -2.41 13.09 3.80
CA GLY A 10 -3.67 13.13 4.55
C GLY A 10 -4.40 11.78 4.55
N LEU A 11 -4.46 11.13 3.39
CA LEU A 11 -5.04 9.80 3.26
C LEU A 11 -4.20 8.76 4.00
N ALA A 12 -2.86 8.91 4.00
CA ALA A 12 -1.95 8.00 4.70
C ALA A 12 -2.17 8.05 6.21
N MET A 13 -2.26 9.25 6.80
CA MET A 13 -2.58 9.42 8.22
C MET A 13 -3.96 8.85 8.56
N ALA A 14 -5.00 9.19 7.77
CA ALA A 14 -6.34 8.66 7.99
C ALA A 14 -6.41 7.12 7.88
N THR A 15 -5.62 6.53 6.98
CA THR A 15 -5.52 5.07 6.84
C THR A 15 -4.90 4.43 8.08
N MET A 16 -3.86 5.04 8.65
CA MET A 16 -3.27 4.58 9.92
C MET A 16 -4.26 4.70 11.08
N ASP A 17 -5.00 5.81 11.14
CA ASP A 17 -6.01 6.04 12.18
C ASP A 17 -7.13 4.99 12.10
N ILE A 18 -7.60 4.66 10.89
CA ILE A 18 -8.60 3.59 10.69
C ILE A 18 -8.04 2.23 11.14
N ILE A 19 -6.80 1.89 10.80
CA ILE A 19 -6.17 0.63 11.23
C ILE A 19 -6.17 0.54 12.77
N LYS A 20 -5.77 1.63 13.45
CA LYS A 20 -5.80 1.70 14.92
C LYS A 20 -7.20 1.64 15.50
N LEU A 21 -8.16 2.34 14.89
CA LEU A 21 -9.55 2.37 15.33
C LEU A 21 -10.16 0.96 15.38
N TYR A 22 -9.77 0.08 14.46
CA TYR A 22 -10.21 -1.32 14.41
C TYR A 22 -9.28 -2.30 15.16
N GLY A 23 -8.43 -1.79 16.05
CA GLY A 23 -7.65 -2.62 17.00
C GLY A 23 -6.38 -3.25 16.44
N ALA A 24 -5.93 -2.82 15.25
CA ALA A 24 -4.65 -3.24 14.68
C ALA A 24 -3.62 -2.12 14.73
N GLU A 25 -2.33 -2.48 14.69
CA GLU A 25 -1.25 -1.49 14.61
C GLU A 25 -0.77 -1.32 13.15
N PRO A 26 -0.66 -0.09 12.63
CA PRO A 26 -0.01 0.18 11.34
C PRO A 26 1.50 -0.06 11.46
N ALA A 27 2.06 -0.81 10.50
CA ALA A 27 3.47 -1.18 10.52
C ALA A 27 4.38 -0.06 10.00
N ASN A 28 3.83 0.87 9.21
CA ASN A 28 4.59 1.95 8.59
C ASN A 28 3.67 3.14 8.27
N PHE A 29 4.30 4.27 7.94
CA PHE A 29 3.70 5.37 7.19
C PHE A 29 4.37 5.38 5.81
N LEU A 30 3.62 5.29 4.71
CA LEU A 30 4.18 5.32 3.36
C LEU A 30 3.22 5.96 2.37
N ASP A 31 3.63 7.14 1.89
CA ASP A 31 2.98 7.89 0.82
C ASP A 31 3.77 7.73 -0.49
N VAL A 32 3.14 7.21 -1.55
CA VAL A 32 3.74 7.08 -2.89
C VAL A 32 3.68 8.38 -3.71
N GLY A 33 2.97 9.39 -3.19
CA GLY A 33 2.69 10.66 -3.83
C GLY A 33 1.71 10.53 -5.00
N GLY A 34 1.71 11.52 -5.90
CA GLY A 34 0.84 11.55 -7.08
C GLY A 34 1.15 10.52 -8.17
N GLY A 35 1.98 9.50 -7.90
CA GLY A 35 2.42 8.51 -8.88
C GLY A 35 2.65 7.14 -8.25
N ALA A 36 1.92 6.12 -8.71
CA ALA A 36 2.09 4.72 -8.31
C ALA A 36 2.60 3.87 -9.48
N SER A 37 3.78 4.21 -10.01
CA SER A 37 4.43 3.40 -11.06
C SER A 37 4.79 2.01 -10.52
N LYS A 38 4.96 1.03 -11.42
CA LYS A 38 5.37 -0.34 -11.05
C LYS A 38 6.60 -0.34 -10.15
N GLU A 39 7.62 0.46 -10.48
CA GLU A 39 8.89 0.51 -9.74
C GLU A 39 8.68 1.03 -8.31
N LYS A 40 7.85 2.06 -8.15
CA LYS A 40 7.51 2.62 -6.84
C LYS A 40 6.73 1.62 -5.99
N VAL A 41 5.74 0.95 -6.58
CA VAL A 41 4.94 -0.07 -5.88
C VAL A 41 5.80 -1.26 -5.47
N THR A 42 6.67 -1.74 -6.38
CA THR A 42 7.65 -2.80 -6.07
C THR A 42 8.59 -2.40 -4.94
N ALA A 43 9.13 -1.18 -4.97
CA ALA A 43 10.00 -0.67 -3.91
C ALA A 43 9.24 -0.58 -2.57
N ALA A 44 8.01 -0.09 -2.57
CA ALA A 44 7.15 -0.02 -1.39
C ALA A 44 6.92 -1.41 -0.79
N PHE A 45 6.57 -2.41 -1.61
CA PHE A 45 6.44 -3.78 -1.13
C PHE A 45 7.74 -4.32 -0.55
N LYS A 46 8.88 -4.14 -1.21
CA LYS A 46 10.19 -4.57 -0.68
C LYS A 46 10.53 -3.88 0.66
N ILE A 47 10.07 -2.65 0.90
CA ILE A 47 10.26 -1.95 2.17
C ILE A 47 9.33 -2.54 3.24
N ILE A 48 8.05 -2.69 2.94
CA ILE A 48 7.04 -3.19 3.88
C ILE A 48 7.35 -4.63 4.29
N THR A 49 7.72 -5.50 3.34
CA THR A 49 7.98 -6.92 3.60
C THR A 49 9.32 -7.20 4.28
N LYS A 50 10.18 -6.18 4.47
CA LYS A 50 11.40 -6.32 5.31
C LYS A 50 11.07 -6.47 6.78
N ASP A 51 9.92 -5.95 7.23
CA ASP A 51 9.46 -6.19 8.60
C ASP A 51 8.70 -7.53 8.66
N PRO A 52 9.27 -8.58 9.30
CA PRO A 52 8.61 -9.88 9.41
C PRO A 52 7.37 -9.84 10.32
N ALA A 53 7.15 -8.76 11.09
CA ALA A 53 5.94 -8.60 11.91
C ALA A 53 4.71 -8.17 11.08
N VAL A 54 4.90 -7.76 9.82
CA VAL A 54 3.79 -7.41 8.91
C VAL A 54 2.94 -8.65 8.62
N LYS A 55 1.65 -8.57 8.96
CA LYS A 55 0.67 -9.66 8.79
C LYS A 55 -0.24 -9.49 7.57
N GLY A 56 -0.18 -8.34 6.92
CA GLY A 56 -1.00 -7.99 5.77
C GLY A 56 -0.68 -6.59 5.28
N ILE A 57 -1.06 -6.29 4.04
CA ILE A 57 -0.83 -4.98 3.40
C ILE A 57 -2.17 -4.40 2.97
N LEU A 58 -2.44 -3.14 3.34
CA LEU A 58 -3.55 -2.34 2.87
C LEU A 58 -3.04 -1.29 1.87
N ILE A 59 -3.44 -1.42 0.61
CA ILE A 59 -3.30 -0.37 -0.38
C ILE A 59 -4.58 0.45 -0.39
N ASN A 60 -4.46 1.74 -0.10
CA ASN A 60 -5.57 2.67 -0.17
C ASN A 60 -5.20 3.80 -1.13
N ILE A 61 -5.72 3.75 -2.36
CA ILE A 61 -5.45 4.77 -3.36
C ILE A 61 -6.75 5.43 -3.81
N PHE A 62 -6.68 6.75 -3.93
CA PHE A 62 -7.72 7.59 -4.51
C PHE A 62 -7.21 8.19 -5.84
N GLY A 63 -7.77 7.74 -6.95
CA GLY A 63 -7.61 8.18 -8.33
C GLY A 63 -8.07 9.62 -8.52
N GLY A 64 -7.18 10.56 -8.20
CA GLY A 64 -7.32 11.95 -8.64
C GLY A 64 -6.98 12.08 -10.13
N ILE A 65 -5.68 12.27 -10.42
CA ILE A 65 -5.16 12.45 -11.79
C ILE A 65 -4.71 11.11 -12.40
N MET A 66 -4.46 10.11 -11.55
CA MET A 66 -4.00 8.79 -11.98
C MET A 66 -5.17 7.89 -12.34
N LYS A 67 -5.00 7.11 -13.42
CA LYS A 67 -5.96 6.09 -13.78
C LYS A 67 -5.74 4.82 -12.95
N CYS A 68 -6.83 4.28 -12.42
CA CYS A 68 -6.79 3.10 -11.55
C CYS A 68 -6.33 1.81 -12.27
N ASP A 69 -6.48 1.72 -13.58
CA ASP A 69 -6.00 0.62 -14.42
C ASP A 69 -4.46 0.49 -14.36
N ILE A 70 -3.74 1.58 -14.58
CA ILE A 70 -2.27 1.64 -14.53
C ILE A 70 -1.76 1.22 -13.14
N ILE A 71 -2.45 1.67 -12.09
CA ILE A 71 -2.08 1.33 -10.71
C ILE A 71 -2.31 -0.15 -10.43
N ALA A 72 -3.46 -0.69 -10.83
CA ALA A 72 -3.78 -2.11 -10.66
C ALA A 72 -2.77 -3.01 -11.39
N GLU A 73 -2.40 -2.66 -12.63
CA GLU A 73 -1.35 -3.36 -13.38
C GLU A 73 0.01 -3.30 -12.66
N GLY A 74 0.39 -2.12 -12.15
CA GLY A 74 1.60 -1.94 -11.35
C GLY A 74 1.62 -2.82 -10.09
N VAL A 75 0.51 -2.88 -9.37
CA VAL A 75 0.34 -3.74 -8.18
C VAL A 75 0.47 -5.22 -8.54
N ILE A 76 -0.23 -5.69 -9.57
CA ILE A 76 -0.17 -7.10 -9.99
C ILE A 76 1.26 -7.48 -10.39
N ALA A 77 1.93 -6.62 -11.16
CA ALA A 77 3.31 -6.87 -11.58
C ALA A 77 4.28 -6.90 -10.39
N ALA A 78 4.11 -5.98 -9.43
CA ALA A 78 4.93 -5.91 -8.23
C ALA A 78 4.72 -7.12 -7.31
N VAL A 79 3.48 -7.58 -7.12
CA VAL A 79 3.17 -8.79 -6.33
C VAL A 79 3.86 -10.02 -6.92
N LYS A 80 3.81 -10.19 -8.24
CA LYS A 80 4.48 -11.30 -8.95
C LYS A 80 6.00 -11.25 -8.81
N GLU A 81 6.59 -10.06 -8.86
CA GLU A 81 8.04 -9.87 -8.73
C GLU A 81 8.53 -10.13 -7.30
N VAL A 82 7.80 -9.62 -6.30
CA VAL A 82 8.21 -9.71 -4.88
C VAL A 82 7.88 -11.08 -4.27
N GLY A 83 6.90 -11.80 -4.83
CA GLY A 83 6.46 -13.08 -4.27
C GLY A 83 5.77 -12.90 -2.92
N LEU A 84 4.84 -11.95 -2.84
CA LEU A 84 4.17 -11.57 -1.59
C LEU A 84 3.44 -12.77 -0.95
N GLN A 85 3.75 -13.07 0.31
CA GLN A 85 3.15 -14.19 1.06
C GLN A 85 2.05 -13.77 2.04
N VAL A 86 2.01 -12.48 2.39
CA VAL A 86 1.00 -11.91 3.27
C VAL A 86 -0.23 -11.46 2.47
N PRO A 87 -1.44 -11.48 3.06
CA PRO A 87 -2.64 -11.01 2.39
C PRO A 87 -2.52 -9.54 1.97
N LEU A 88 -3.04 -9.25 0.78
CA LEU A 88 -3.10 -7.92 0.19
C LEU A 88 -4.56 -7.49 0.05
N VAL A 89 -4.92 -6.35 0.63
CA VAL A 89 -6.22 -5.70 0.44
C VAL A 89 -6.00 -4.42 -0.34
N VAL A 90 -6.76 -4.23 -1.41
CA VAL A 90 -6.61 -3.06 -2.29
C VAL A 90 -7.94 -2.34 -2.41
N ARG A 91 -7.95 -1.06 -2.04
CA ARG A 91 -9.01 -0.10 -2.35
C ARG A 91 -8.47 0.86 -3.41
N LEU A 92 -9.05 0.81 -4.62
CA LEU A 92 -8.80 1.75 -5.71
C LEU A 92 -10.15 2.42 -6.05
N GLU A 93 -10.22 3.73 -5.92
CA GLU A 93 -11.36 4.55 -6.38
C GLU A 93 -10.85 5.74 -7.14
#